data_AF-A0A8C1ZZI2-F1
#
_entry.id   AF-A0A8C1ZZI2-F1
#
_cell.length_a   1.000
_cell.length_b   1.000
_cell.length_c   1.000
_cell.angle_alpha   90.00
_cell.angle_beta   90.00
_cell.angle_gamma   90.00
#
_symmetry.space_group_name_H-M   'P 1'
#
loop_
_entity.id
_entity.type
_entity.pdbx_description
1 polymer ?
#
loop_
_entity_poly.entity_id
_entity_poly.type
_entity_poly.pdbx_seq_one_letter_code
_entity_poly.pdbx_strand_id
1 'polypeptide(L)'
;MWELGTAVALNKINGLAWQVLSLENDTAHALGLITEELKKMREAVVQNRLVLDLLTSQQGGVCKMLGVSCCFYIPDNSDNITNIVDHMKE
;
A
#
# COMPACT_ATOMS: atom_id res chain seq x y z
N MET A 1 -0.73 -46.11 19.02
CA MET A 1 -1.04 -45.78 17.61
C MET A 1 -1.73 -44.42 17.48
N TRP A 2 -2.75 -44.11 18.29
CA TRP A 2 -3.42 -42.80 18.29
C TRP A 2 -2.54 -41.64 18.82
N GLU A 3 -1.70 -41.86 19.83
CA GLU A 3 -0.74 -40.84 20.32
C GLU A 3 0.33 -40.44 19.29
N LEU A 4 0.74 -41.38 18.43
CA LEU A 4 1.67 -41.06 17.34
C LEU A 4 0.98 -40.20 16.27
N GLY A 5 -0.31 -40.47 16.01
CA GLY A 5 -1.13 -39.69 15.09
C GLY A 5 -1.35 -38.26 15.56
N THR A 6 -1.62 -38.04 16.85
CA THR A 6 -1.79 -36.69 17.41
C THR A 6 -0.49 -35.88 17.38
N ALA A 7 0.66 -36.51 17.65
CA ALA A 7 1.97 -35.86 17.56
C ALA A 7 2.30 -35.40 16.12
N VAL A 8 2.03 -36.23 15.11
CA VAL A 8 2.26 -35.85 13.70
C VAL A 8 1.34 -34.70 13.28
N ALA A 9 0.07 -34.72 13.70
CA ALA A 9 -0.88 -33.65 13.42
C ALA A 9 -0.42 -32.32 14.05
N LEU A 10 0.02 -32.34 15.30
CA LEU A 10 0.52 -31.16 16.01
C LEU A 10 1.75 -30.54 15.31
N ASN A 11 2.71 -31.37 14.88
CA ASN A 11 3.88 -30.88 14.15
C ASN A 11 3.50 -30.19 12.83
N LYS A 12 2.51 -30.72 12.10
CA LYS A 12 2.01 -30.07 10.88
C LYS A 12 1.32 -28.74 11.19
N ILE A 13 0.50 -28.68 12.23
CA ILE A 13 -0.15 -27.44 12.68
C ILE A 13 0.89 -26.38 13.05
N ASN A 14 1.91 -26.75 13.81
CA ASN A 14 3.01 -25.84 14.16
C ASN A 14 3.77 -25.35 12.91
N GLY A 15 4.02 -26.24 11.95
CA GLY A 15 4.64 -25.86 10.67
C GLY A 15 3.81 -24.85 9.89
N LEU A 16 2.49 -25.05 9.83
CA LEU A 16 1.57 -24.11 9.18
C LEU A 16 1.52 -22.77 9.93
N ALA A 17 1.51 -22.78 11.27
CA ALA A 17 1.54 -21.56 12.06
C ALA A 17 2.81 -20.72 11.77
N TRP A 18 3.97 -21.36 11.68
CA TRP A 18 5.22 -20.68 11.29
C TRP A 18 5.18 -20.09 9.89
N GLN A 19 4.59 -20.81 8.92
CA GLN A 19 4.46 -20.31 7.55
C GLN A 19 3.53 -19.09 7.48
N VAL A 20 2.43 -19.09 8.24
CA VAL A 20 1.51 -17.94 8.31
C VAL A 20 2.21 -16.73 8.92
N LEU A 21 2.93 -16.89 10.04
CA LEU A 21 3.67 -15.80 10.68
C LEU A 21 4.76 -15.22 9.76
N SER A 22 5.46 -16.08 9.01
CA SER A 22 6.46 -15.61 8.03
C SER A 22 5.79 -14.81 6.91
N LEU A 23 4.67 -15.32 6.38
CA LEU A 23 3.92 -14.66 5.32
C LEU A 23 3.38 -13.30 5.79
N GLU A 24 2.87 -13.22 7.01
CA GLU A 24 2.38 -12.00 7.65
C GLU A 24 3.49 -10.95 7.73
N ASN A 25 4.65 -11.30 8.27
CA ASN A 25 5.78 -10.39 8.41
C ASN A 25 6.31 -9.90 7.04
N ASP A 26 6.45 -10.81 6.06
CA ASP A 26 6.88 -10.45 4.71
C ASP A 26 5.87 -9.53 4.02
N THR A 27 4.57 -9.80 4.19
CA THR A 27 3.49 -8.99 3.62
C THR A 27 3.43 -7.61 4.27
N ALA A 28 3.53 -7.54 5.60
CA ALA A 28 3.57 -6.29 6.36
C ALA A 28 4.76 -5.41 5.93
N HIS A 29 5.94 -6.01 5.75
CA HIS A 29 7.13 -5.31 5.28
C HIS A 29 6.96 -4.78 3.85
N ALA A 30 6.46 -5.61 2.93
CA ALA A 30 6.22 -5.20 1.54
C ALA A 30 5.19 -4.05 1.45
N LEU A 31 4.11 -4.11 2.23
CA LEU A 31 3.10 -3.05 2.29
C LEU A 31 3.67 -1.74 2.85
N GLY A 32 4.54 -1.82 3.85
CA GLY A 32 5.27 -0.65 4.37
C GLY A 32 6.11 0.04 3.29
N LEU A 33 6.92 -0.73 2.55
CA LEU A 33 7.75 -0.21 1.45
C LEU A 33 6.91 0.42 0.33
N ILE A 34 5.83 -0.26 -0.09
CA ILE A 34 4.92 0.25 -1.13
C ILE A 34 4.24 1.54 -0.67
N THR A 35 3.86 1.63 0.61
CA THR A 35 3.21 2.83 1.16
C THR A 35 4.14 4.03 1.13
N GLU A 36 5.41 3.84 1.49
CA GLU A 36 6.42 4.91 1.43
C GLU A 36 6.65 5.39 -0.01
N GLU A 37 6.82 4.45 -0.95
CA GLU A 37 6.97 4.76 -2.38
C GLU A 37 5.77 5.53 -2.94
N LEU A 38 4.54 5.07 -2.65
CA LEU A 38 3.31 5.72 -3.10
C LEU A 38 3.17 7.14 -2.53
N LYS A 39 3.57 7.36 -1.28
CA LYS A 39 3.55 8.69 -0.65
C LYS A 39 4.47 9.66 -1.39
N LYS A 40 5.72 9.25 -1.67
CA LYS A 40 6.68 10.07 -2.41
C LYS A 40 6.24 10.31 -3.85
N MET A 41 5.70 9.29 -4.53
CA MET A 41 5.16 9.46 -5.88
C MET A 41 3.98 10.42 -5.90
N ARG A 42 3.08 10.35 -4.91
CA ARG A 42 1.97 11.29 -4.77
C ARG A 42 2.47 12.73 -4.66
N GLU A 43 3.46 12.98 -3.79
CA GLU A 43 4.06 14.31 -3.64
C GLU A 43 4.67 14.82 -4.95
N ALA A 44 5.42 13.97 -5.67
CA ALA A 44 6.02 14.32 -6.95
C ALA A 44 4.95 14.63 -8.02
N VAL A 45 3.89 13.83 -8.11
CA VAL A 45 2.81 14.04 -9.08
C VAL A 45 2.03 15.32 -8.78
N VAL A 46 1.78 15.63 -7.49
CA VAL A 46 1.16 16.91 -7.10
C VAL A 46 2.05 18.10 -7.46
N GLN A 47 3.35 18.04 -7.17
CA GLN A 47 4.30 19.08 -7.55
C GLN A 47 4.36 19.28 -9.07
N ASN A 48 4.45 18.18 -9.83
CA ASN A 48 4.44 18.22 -11.29
C ASN A 48 3.15 18.85 -11.82
N ARG A 49 1.99 18.51 -11.25
CA ARG A 49 0.71 19.13 -11.64
C ARG A 49 0.73 20.65 -11.41
N LEU A 50 1.20 21.11 -10.26
CA LEU A 50 1.28 22.54 -9.95
C LEU A 50 2.18 23.29 -10.95
N VAL A 51 3.35 22.73 -11.28
CA VAL A 51 4.25 23.32 -12.27
C VAL A 51 3.60 23.33 -13.65
N LEU A 52 2.94 22.24 -14.06
CA LEU A 52 2.26 22.18 -15.34
C LEU A 52 1.09 23.17 -15.43
N ASP A 53 0.32 23.35 -14.36
CA ASP A 53 -0.76 24.35 -14.32
C ASP A 53 -0.21 25.78 -14.38
N LEU A 54 0.95 26.04 -13.76
CA LEU A 54 1.64 27.33 -13.91
C LEU A 54 2.09 27.57 -15.37
N LEU A 55 2.75 26.58 -15.97
CA LEU A 55 3.23 26.65 -17.36
C LEU A 55 2.08 26.80 -18.37
N THR A 56 0.93 26.20 -18.08
CA THR A 56 -0.27 26.22 -18.94
C THR A 56 -1.30 27.25 -18.50
N SER A 57 -0.93 28.17 -17.62
CA SER A 57 -1.84 29.17 -17.05
C SER A 57 -2.52 30.05 -18.11
N GLN A 58 -1.83 30.37 -19.22
CA GLN A 58 -2.40 31.12 -20.34
C GLN A 58 -3.46 30.31 -21.11
N GLN A 59 -3.33 28.98 -21.15
CA GLN A 59 -4.35 28.07 -21.69
C GLN A 59 -5.44 27.73 -20.66
N GLY A 60 -5.35 28.30 -19.46
CA GLY A 60 -6.25 28.10 -18.33
C GLY A 60 -6.00 26.81 -17.55
N GLY A 61 -4.74 26.36 -17.50
CA GLY A 61 -4.31 25.17 -16.76
C GLY A 61 -4.42 23.88 -17.56
N VAL A 62 -3.85 22.80 -17.02
CA VAL A 62 -3.73 21.52 -17.71
C VAL A 62 -5.11 20.95 -18.07
N CYS A 63 -6.09 21.07 -17.18
CA CYS A 63 -7.41 20.50 -17.43
C CYS A 63 -8.19 21.21 -18.54
N LYS A 64 -8.09 22.54 -18.61
CA LYS A 64 -8.70 23.31 -19.72
C LYS A 64 -7.94 23.07 -21.02
N MET A 65 -6.61 23.01 -20.97
CA MET A 65 -5.76 22.67 -22.12
C MET A 65 -6.12 21.29 -22.70
N LEU A 66 -6.42 20.30 -21.86
CA LEU A 66 -6.81 18.95 -22.27
C LEU A 66 -8.30 18.79 -22.58
N GLY A 67 -9.13 19.80 -22.33
CA GLY A 67 -10.58 19.72 -22.53
C GLY A 67 -11.30 18.72 -21.62
N VAL A 68 -10.74 18.41 -20.45
CA VAL A 68 -11.29 17.43 -19.51
C VAL A 68 -11.85 18.11 -18.25
N SER A 69 -12.92 17.56 -17.67
CA SER A 69 -13.39 17.98 -16.36
C SER A 69 -12.33 17.67 -15.30
N CYS A 70 -12.02 18.65 -14.44
CA CYS A 70 -10.92 18.55 -13.49
C CYS A 70 -11.42 18.31 -12.06
N CYS A 71 -10.98 17.21 -11.46
CA CYS A 71 -10.95 16.99 -10.01
C CYS A 71 -9.61 16.37 -9.66
N PHE A 72 -8.51 17.13 -9.79
CA PHE A 72 -7.18 16.59 -9.48
C PHE A 72 -7.02 16.46 -7.96
N TYR A 73 -7.29 15.26 -7.46
CA TYR A 73 -7.08 14.87 -6.09
C TYR A 73 -6.51 13.44 -6.09
N ILE A 74 -5.34 13.28 -5.48
CA ILE A 74 -4.77 11.97 -5.22
C ILE A 74 -5.06 11.68 -3.75
N PRO A 75 -5.86 10.66 -3.41
CA PRO A 75 -6.12 10.30 -2.03
C PRO A 75 -4.82 9.90 -1.34
N ASP A 76 -4.72 10.25 -0.06
CA ASP A 76 -3.64 9.75 0.78
C ASP A 76 -4.20 8.64 1.67
N ASN A 77 -3.78 7.41 1.39
CA ASN A 77 -4.21 6.23 2.14
C ASN A 77 -3.10 5.68 3.04
N SER A 78 -2.00 6.43 3.25
CA SER A 78 -0.87 5.93 4.02
C SER A 78 -1.27 5.47 5.41
N ASP A 79 -2.13 6.24 6.07
CA ASP A 79 -2.56 5.98 7.45
C ASP A 79 -3.49 4.77 7.50
N ASN A 80 -4.40 4.65 6.52
CA ASN A 80 -5.27 3.48 6.40
C ASN A 80 -4.48 2.19 6.19
N ILE A 81 -3.45 2.22 5.33
CA ILE A 81 -2.61 1.06 5.07
C ILE A 81 -1.75 0.74 6.31
N THR A 82 -1.23 1.77 6.99
CA THR A 82 -0.45 1.59 8.23
C THR A 82 -1.30 0.90 9.30
N ASN A 83 -2.54 1.35 9.51
CA ASN A 83 -3.47 0.72 10.44
C ASN A 83 -3.77 -0.75 10.10
N ILE A 84 -3.90 -1.08 8.82
CA ILE A 84 -4.09 -2.48 8.37
C ILE A 84 -2.85 -3.32 8.68
N VAL A 85 -1.66 -2.79 8.38
CA VAL A 85 -0.38 -3.46 8.64
C VAL A 85 -0.14 -3.64 10.14
N ASP A 86 -0.56 -2.69 10.96
CA ASP A 86 -0.45 -2.79 12.42
C ASP A 86 -1.40 -3.87 12.96
N HIS A 87 -2.65 -3.90 12.49
CA HIS A 87 -3.60 -4.96 12.83
C HIS A 87 -3.16 -6.36 12.35
N MET A 88 -2.37 -6.47 11.28
CA MET A 88 -1.83 -7.76 10.86
C MET A 88 -0.85 -8.34 11.88
N LYS A 89 -0.17 -7.51 12.67
CA LYS A 89 0.87 -7.89 13.64
C LYS A 89 0.35 -8.17 15.05
N GLU A 90 -0.96 -7.97 15.27
CA GLU A 90 -1.65 -8.25 16.55
C GLU A 90 -1.99 -9.73 16.70
#